data_AF-A0A8J3VJU0-F1
#
_entry.id   AF-A0A8J3VJU0-F1
#
_cell.length_a   1.000
_cell.length_b   1.000
_cell.length_c   1.000
_cell.angle_alpha   90.00
_cell.angle_beta   90.00
_cell.angle_gamma   90.00
#
_symmetry.space_group_name_H-M   'P 1'
#
loop_
_entity.id
_entity.type
_entity.pdbx_description
1 polymer ?
#
loop_
_entity_poly.entity_id
_entity_poly.type
_entity_poly.pdbx_seq_one_letter_code
_entity_poly.pdbx_strand_id
1 'polypeptide(L)'
;MDLPDLTERLGDYVRILRRRADASQREMAVLAGISTATISGLESARITDVRLRTFARLAGAGGCRIVLIDHDGGFVEPYPGVVPLLDAGDRRLPAHLDPRKWIEPSHWTPPHGPLTFDRDRAERDRRRAE
;
A
#
# COMPACT_ATOMS: atom_id res chain seq x y z
N MET A 1 10.34 -11.37 -9.40
CA MET A 1 9.47 -12.54 -9.18
C MET A 1 8.28 -12.38 -10.10
N ASP A 2 7.95 -13.35 -10.95
CA ASP A 2 6.76 -13.24 -11.81
C ASP A 2 5.53 -13.58 -10.96
N LEU A 3 4.85 -12.55 -10.48
CA LEU A 3 3.68 -12.68 -9.62
C LEU A 3 2.42 -12.60 -10.48
N PRO A 4 1.48 -13.55 -10.34
CA PRO A 4 0.25 -13.51 -11.11
C PRO A 4 -0.56 -12.27 -10.72
N ASP A 5 -1.18 -11.64 -11.72
CA ASP A 5 -2.08 -10.52 -11.49
C ASP A 5 -3.25 -10.98 -10.58
N LEU A 6 -3.40 -10.26 -9.46
CA LEU A 6 -4.43 -10.52 -8.47
C LEU A 6 -5.83 -10.49 -9.08
N THR A 7 -6.07 -9.57 -10.00
CA THR A 7 -7.38 -9.34 -10.62
C THR A 7 -7.73 -10.45 -11.60
N GLU A 8 -6.76 -10.95 -12.38
CA GLU A 8 -6.95 -12.06 -13.30
C GLU A 8 -7.23 -13.38 -12.57
N ARG A 9 -6.68 -13.55 -11.37
CA ARG A 9 -6.80 -14.78 -10.57
C ARG A 9 -7.66 -14.64 -9.32
N LEU A 10 -8.55 -13.65 -9.30
CA LEU A 10 -9.32 -13.28 -8.11
C LEU A 10 -10.10 -14.47 -7.51
N GLY A 11 -10.77 -15.27 -8.35
CA GLY A 11 -11.50 -16.46 -7.90
C GLY A 11 -10.61 -17.53 -7.27
N ASP A 12 -9.40 -17.74 -7.81
CA ASP A 12 -8.42 -18.69 -7.26
C ASP A 12 -7.92 -18.22 -5.88
N TYR A 13 -7.66 -16.91 -5.73
CA TYR A 13 -7.28 -16.33 -4.46
C TYR A 13 -8.39 -16.45 -3.40
N VAL A 14 -9.66 -16.30 -3.78
CA VAL A 14 -10.77 -16.54 -2.84
C VAL A 14 -10.82 -18.01 -2.41
N ARG A 15 -10.63 -18.95 -3.34
CA ARG A 15 -10.61 -20.39 -3.04
C ARG A 15 -9.45 -20.77 -2.11
N ILE A 16 -8.25 -20.24 -2.33
CA ILE A 16 -7.11 -20.55 -1.44
C ILE A 16 -7.31 -19.96 -0.05
N LEU A 17 -7.85 -18.74 0.06
CA LEU A 17 -8.17 -18.13 1.36
C LEU A 17 -9.19 -18.96 2.14
N ARG A 18 -10.22 -19.47 1.45
CA ARG A 18 -11.19 -20.40 2.05
C ARG A 18 -10.56 -21.71 2.51
N ARG A 19 -9.65 -22.28 1.72
CA ARG A 19 -8.91 -23.49 2.10
C ARG A 19 -8.05 -23.25 3.34
N ARG A 20 -7.42 -22.08 3.45
CA ARG A 20 -6.65 -21.70 4.65
C ARG A 20 -7.53 -21.53 5.89
N ALA A 21 -8.75 -21.05 5.72
CA ALA A 21 -9.74 -20.91 6.78
C ALA A 21 -10.53 -22.21 7.07
N ASP A 22 -10.31 -23.27 6.29
CA ASP A 22 -11.13 -24.50 6.29
C ASP A 22 -12.65 -24.22 6.26
N ALA A 23 -13.06 -23.31 5.37
CA ALA A 23 -14.42 -22.78 5.36
C ALA A 23 -15.18 -23.07 4.05
N SER A 24 -16.46 -23.43 4.18
CA SER A 24 -17.44 -23.37 3.08
C SER A 24 -17.65 -21.93 2.58
N GLN A 25 -18.36 -21.74 1.45
CA GLN A 25 -18.71 -20.40 0.97
C GLN A 25 -19.51 -19.62 2.03
N ARG A 26 -20.46 -20.30 2.69
CA ARG A 26 -21.32 -19.67 3.68
C ARG A 26 -20.53 -19.27 4.93
N GLU A 27 -19.65 -20.13 5.41
CA GLU A 27 -18.82 -19.82 6.58
C GLU A 27 -17.83 -18.70 6.29
N MET A 28 -17.17 -18.72 5.13
CA MET A 28 -16.28 -17.64 4.72
C MET A 28 -17.02 -16.31 4.60
N ALA A 29 -18.26 -16.32 4.09
CA ALA A 29 -19.09 -15.13 4.01
C ALA A 29 -19.36 -14.54 5.40
N VAL A 30 -19.62 -15.39 6.40
CA VAL A 30 -19.80 -14.97 7.79
C VAL A 30 -18.47 -14.44 8.37
N LEU A 31 -17.36 -15.16 8.22
CA LEU A 31 -16.04 -14.76 8.72
C LEU A 31 -15.58 -13.42 8.13
N ALA A 32 -15.76 -13.22 6.82
CA ALA A 32 -15.42 -11.97 6.14
C ALA A 32 -16.52 -10.90 6.28
N GLY A 33 -17.69 -11.24 6.84
CA GLY A 33 -18.87 -10.39 6.96
C GLY A 33 -19.37 -9.79 5.64
N ILE A 34 -19.47 -10.63 4.62
CA ILE A 34 -19.99 -10.30 3.28
C ILE A 34 -21.11 -11.27 2.88
N SER A 35 -21.75 -11.06 1.72
CA SER A 35 -22.78 -12.00 1.26
C SER A 35 -22.17 -13.26 0.65
N THR A 36 -22.83 -14.42 0.82
CA THR A 36 -22.45 -15.66 0.13
C THR A 36 -22.51 -15.53 -1.39
N ALA A 37 -23.44 -14.72 -1.91
CA ALA A 37 -23.54 -14.42 -3.33
C ALA A 37 -22.29 -13.70 -3.86
N THR A 38 -21.65 -12.86 -3.04
CA THR A 38 -20.38 -12.21 -3.39
C THR A 38 -19.28 -13.26 -3.57
N ILE A 39 -19.17 -14.24 -2.67
CA ILE A 39 -18.16 -15.31 -2.78
C ILE A 39 -18.42 -16.16 -4.02
N SER A 40 -19.65 -16.60 -4.23
CA SER A 40 -20.03 -17.37 -5.42
C SER A 40 -19.75 -16.60 -6.71
N GLY A 41 -20.04 -15.30 -6.75
CA GLY A 41 -19.77 -14.43 -7.89
C GLY A 41 -18.28 -14.27 -8.19
N LEU A 42 -17.44 -14.13 -7.15
CA LEU A 42 -15.99 -14.05 -7.28
C LEU A 42 -15.40 -15.38 -7.79
N GLU A 43 -15.79 -16.51 -7.19
CA GLU A 43 -15.27 -17.83 -7.58
C GLU A 43 -15.73 -18.27 -8.97
N SER A 44 -16.84 -17.73 -9.48
CA SER A 44 -17.36 -18.00 -10.83
C SER A 44 -16.98 -16.94 -11.87
N ALA A 45 -16.11 -16.00 -11.51
CA ALA A 45 -15.71 -14.86 -12.35
C ALA A 45 -16.87 -13.97 -12.86
N ARG A 46 -18.07 -14.06 -12.26
CA ARG A 46 -19.17 -13.12 -12.52
C ARG A 46 -18.87 -11.74 -11.94
N ILE A 47 -18.10 -11.69 -10.85
CA ILE A 47 -17.59 -10.47 -10.24
C ILE A 47 -16.09 -10.46 -10.47
N THR A 48 -15.63 -9.54 -11.32
CA THR A 48 -14.21 -9.32 -11.64
C THR A 48 -13.62 -8.09 -10.95
N ASP A 49 -14.48 -7.13 -10.60
CA ASP A 49 -14.08 -5.94 -9.83
C ASP A 49 -14.65 -6.02 -8.41
N VAL A 50 -13.75 -6.06 -7.43
CA VAL A 50 -14.09 -6.11 -6.02
C VAL A 50 -13.48 -4.93 -5.30
N ARG A 51 -14.29 -4.28 -4.45
CA ARG A 51 -13.78 -3.21 -3.59
C ARG A 51 -12.63 -3.75 -2.74
N LEU A 52 -11.50 -3.03 -2.70
CA LEU A 52 -10.31 -3.41 -1.92
C LEU A 52 -10.65 -3.82 -0.48
N ARG A 53 -11.55 -3.08 0.18
CA ARG A 53 -12.03 -3.40 1.54
C ARG A 53 -12.65 -4.80 1.67
N THR A 54 -13.38 -5.25 0.65
CA THR A 54 -14.04 -6.56 0.62
C THR A 54 -12.99 -7.65 0.48
N PHE A 55 -12.02 -7.46 -0.42
CA PHE A 55 -10.93 -8.41 -0.58
C PHE A 55 -10.02 -8.46 0.66
N ALA A 56 -9.76 -7.32 1.31
CA ALA A 56 -9.02 -7.27 2.57
C ALA A 56 -9.70 -8.06 3.70
N ARG A 57 -11.04 -8.02 3.79
CA ARG A 57 -11.80 -8.83 4.76
C ARG A 57 -11.73 -10.32 4.46
N LEU A 58 -11.79 -10.70 3.17
CA LEU A 58 -11.57 -12.09 2.75
C LEU A 58 -10.16 -12.57 3.10
N ALA A 59 -9.14 -11.76 2.80
CA ALA A 59 -7.76 -12.05 3.15
C ALA A 59 -7.62 -12.24 4.67
N GLY A 60 -8.16 -11.32 5.47
CA GLY A 60 -8.16 -11.38 6.92
C GLY A 60 -8.85 -12.63 7.48
N ALA A 61 -10.01 -13.00 6.94
CA ALA A 61 -10.72 -14.24 7.31
C ALA A 61 -9.91 -15.50 6.99
N GLY A 62 -9.07 -15.48 5.95
CA GLY A 62 -8.12 -16.53 5.60
C GLY A 62 -6.78 -16.48 6.35
N GLY A 63 -6.65 -15.60 7.37
CA GLY A 63 -5.42 -15.41 8.14
C GLY A 63 -4.30 -14.71 7.36
N CYS A 64 -4.64 -13.91 6.35
CA CYS A 64 -3.70 -13.18 5.49
C CYS A 64 -3.85 -11.65 5.64
N ARG A 65 -2.83 -10.92 5.21
CA ARG A 65 -2.85 -9.46 5.06
C ARG A 65 -2.50 -9.10 3.61
N ILE A 66 -3.05 -8.00 3.13
CA ILE A 66 -2.66 -7.42 1.83
C ILE A 66 -1.47 -6.50 2.09
N VAL A 67 -0.41 -6.70 1.31
CA VAL A 67 0.82 -5.89 1.34
C VAL A 67 1.13 -5.46 -0.09
N LEU A 68 1.78 -4.30 -0.22
CA LEU A 68 2.33 -3.86 -1.49
C LEU A 68 3.78 -4.34 -1.57
N ILE A 69 4.15 -4.88 -2.72
CA ILE A 69 5.51 -5.30 -3.02
C ILE A 69 5.93 -4.67 -4.34
N ASP A 70 7.17 -4.21 -4.41
CA ASP A 70 7.75 -3.68 -5.63
C ASP A 70 8.16 -4.80 -6.60
N HIS A 71 8.64 -4.43 -7.79
CA HIS A 71 9.05 -5.39 -8.81
C HIS A 71 10.30 -6.21 -8.42
N ASP A 72 11.08 -5.71 -7.46
CA ASP A 72 12.27 -6.36 -6.91
C ASP A 72 11.92 -7.30 -5.73
N GLY A 73 10.66 -7.30 -5.30
CA GLY A 73 10.13 -8.12 -4.21
C GLY A 73 10.26 -7.47 -2.82
N GLY A 74 10.64 -6.19 -2.76
CA GLY A 74 10.68 -5.41 -1.53
C GLY A 74 9.28 -5.04 -1.05
N PHE A 75 9.05 -5.07 0.27
CA PHE A 75 7.81 -4.56 0.85
C PHE A 75 7.77 -3.04 0.75
N VAL A 76 6.67 -2.51 0.21
CA VAL A 76 6.39 -1.08 0.20
C VAL A 76 5.64 -0.74 1.48
N GLU A 77 6.40 -0.27 2.47
CA GLU A 77 5.83 0.17 3.75
C GLU A 77 5.03 1.48 3.57
N PRO A 78 3.87 1.62 4.21
CA PRO A 78 3.21 2.91 4.27
C PRO A 78 4.13 3.90 4.98
N TYR A 79 4.22 5.11 4.43
CA TYR A 79 5.08 6.15 5.00
C TYR A 79 4.77 6.33 6.50
N PRO A 80 5.74 6.17 7.43
CA PRO A 80 5.49 5.97 8.85
C PRO A 80 4.92 7.20 9.60
N GLY A 81 4.67 8.33 8.93
CA GLY A 81 3.75 9.36 9.42
C GLY A 81 4.13 10.11 10.70
N VAL A 82 5.39 10.04 11.18
CA VAL A 82 5.74 10.61 12.50
C VAL A 82 6.11 12.10 12.46
N VAL A 83 6.35 12.67 11.28
CA VAL A 83 6.41 14.13 11.15
C VAL A 83 5.56 14.49 9.95
N PRO A 84 4.50 15.29 10.09
CA PRO A 84 3.87 15.82 8.90
C PRO A 84 4.95 16.67 8.23
N LEU A 85 5.37 16.24 7.05
CA LEU A 85 6.32 16.94 6.19
C LEU A 85 5.59 18.21 5.71
N LEU A 86 5.45 19.18 6.60
CA LEU A 86 4.71 20.40 6.35
C LEU A 86 5.66 21.47 5.83
N ASP A 87 5.14 22.30 4.93
CA ASP A 87 5.78 23.56 4.60
C ASP A 87 5.55 24.61 5.71
N ALA A 88 6.12 25.81 5.54
CA ALA A 88 5.96 26.91 6.50
C ALA A 88 4.52 27.45 6.61
N GLY A 89 3.59 26.94 5.79
CA GLY A 89 2.16 27.28 5.83
C GLY A 89 1.27 26.12 6.27
N ASP A 90 1.82 25.14 7.00
CA ASP A 90 1.12 23.96 7.52
C ASP A 90 0.49 23.03 6.46
N ARG A 91 0.97 23.08 5.22
CA ARG A 91 0.50 22.19 4.14
C ARG A 91 1.44 21.02 3.96
N ARG A 92 0.90 19.85 3.65
CA ARG A 92 1.72 18.68 3.27
C ARG A 92 2.58 19.01 2.06
N LEU A 93 3.87 18.74 2.17
CA LEU A 93 4.79 18.76 1.04
C LEU A 93 4.32 17.76 -0.03
N PRO A 94 4.45 18.11 -1.32
CA PRO A 94 4.12 17.20 -2.41
C PRO A 94 4.83 15.84 -2.28
N ALA A 95 4.12 14.75 -2.57
CA ALA A 95 4.59 13.37 -2.36
C ALA A 95 5.84 12.96 -3.18
N HIS A 96 6.22 13.77 -4.18
CA HIS A 96 7.41 13.51 -5.01
C HIS A 96 8.68 14.18 -4.48
N LEU A 97 8.58 14.98 -3.42
CA LEU A 97 9.73 15.60 -2.77
C LEU A 97 10.35 14.63 -1.78
N ASP A 98 11.67 14.73 -1.63
CA ASP A 98 12.42 14.01 -0.59
C ASP A 98 12.84 15.01 0.50
N PRO A 99 11.93 15.37 1.42
CA PRO A 99 12.26 16.29 2.48
C PRO A 99 13.21 15.65 3.48
N ARG A 100 14.27 16.38 3.77
CA ARG A 100 15.27 16.07 4.77
C ARG A 100 15.30 17.17 5.81
N LYS A 101 15.74 16.84 7.03
CA LYS A 101 15.99 17.86 8.05
C LYS A 101 16.99 18.87 7.51
N TRP A 102 16.66 20.15 7.64
CA TRP A 102 17.65 21.19 7.40
C TRP A 102 18.69 21.12 8.52
N ILE A 103 19.96 21.07 8.13
CA ILE A 103 21.11 21.10 9.05
C ILE A 103 21.82 22.41 8.78
N GLU A 104 21.96 23.26 9.80
CA GLU A 104 22.58 24.56 9.69
C GLU A 104 24.04 24.43 9.22
N PRO A 105 24.42 25.06 8.10
CA PRO A 105 25.82 25.11 7.67
C PRO A 105 26.69 25.86 8.69
N SER A 106 28.00 25.62 8.68
CA SER A 106 28.96 26.29 9.57
C SER A 106 29.15 27.80 9.28
N HIS A 107 28.47 28.34 8.27
CA HIS A 107 28.46 29.76 7.93
C HIS A 107 27.04 30.34 8.05
N TRP A 108 26.94 31.65 8.20
CA TRP A 108 25.65 32.31 8.31
C TRP A 108 24.81 32.08 7.05
N THR A 109 23.63 31.48 7.24
CA THR A 109 22.63 31.20 6.21
C THR A 109 21.28 31.69 6.73
N PRO A 110 20.41 32.31 5.90
CA PRO A 110 19.08 32.70 6.35
C PRO A 110 18.31 31.51 6.94
N PRO A 111 17.45 31.71 7.95
CA PRO A 111 16.66 30.64 8.54
C PRO A 111 15.79 29.96 7.47
N HIS A 112 15.98 28.66 7.30
CA HIS A 112 15.06 27.81 6.56
C HIS A 112 14.16 27.06 7.55
N GLY A 113 12.97 26.66 7.11
CA GLY A 113 12.11 25.80 7.94
C GLY A 113 12.81 24.51 8.37
N PRO A 114 12.18 23.68 9.22
CA PRO A 114 12.81 22.47 9.75
C PRO A 114 13.18 21.42 8.68
N LEU A 115 12.67 21.60 7.46
CA LEU A 115 12.84 20.70 6.32
C LEU A 115 13.35 21.44 5.09
N THR A 116 14.18 20.77 4.30
CA THR A 116 14.62 21.18 2.96
C THR A 116 14.47 20.00 1.99
N PHE A 117 14.46 20.26 0.69
CA PHE A 117 14.36 19.25 -0.36
C PHE A 117 15.07 19.72 -1.63
N ASP A 118 15.47 18.79 -2.49
CA ASP A 118 16.09 19.12 -3.77
C ASP A 118 15.02 19.58 -4.78
N ARG A 119 15.19 20.79 -5.31
CA ARG A 119 14.35 21.34 -6.39
C ARG A 119 14.75 20.79 -7.75
N ASP A 120 16.03 20.46 -7.92
CA ASP A 120 16.55 19.82 -9.12
C ASP A 120 16.28 18.31 -9.04
N ARG A 121 15.52 17.82 -10.02
CA ARG A 121 15.15 16.41 -10.14
C ARG A 121 16.38 15.52 -10.37
N ALA A 122 17.37 15.98 -11.13
CA ALA A 122 18.56 15.17 -11.40
C ALA A 122 19.43 14.99 -10.16
N GLU A 123 19.56 16.04 -9.34
CA GLU A 123 20.23 15.98 -8.03
C GLU A 123 19.54 15.01 -7.08
N ARG A 124 18.20 15.12 -7.00
CA ARG A 124 17.37 14.23 -6.19
C ARG A 124 17.54 12.76 -6.60
N ASP A 125 17.40 12.48 -7.89
CA ASP A 125 17.46 11.11 -8.41
C ASP A 125 18.86 10.51 -8.24
N ARG A 126 19.94 11.32 -8.30
CA ARG A 126 21.30 10.89 -7.96
C ARG A 126 21.41 10.46 -6.49
N ARG A 127 20.90 11.27 -5.56
CA ARG A 127 20.89 10.97 -4.12
C ARG A 127 20.07 9.74 -3.76
N ARG A 128 19.04 9.40 -4.54
CA ARG A 128 18.26 8.15 -4.35
C ARG A 128 19.03 6.89 -4.77
N ALA A 129 20.03 7.04 -5.64
CA ALA A 129 20.83 5.94 -6.17
C ALA A 129 22.11 5.68 -5.34
N GLU A 130 22.42 6.56 -4.38
CA GLU A 130 23.51 6.44 -3.40
C GLU A 130 23.07 5.64 -2.16
#